data_AF-A0A8X8XAT6-F1
#
_entry.id   AF-A0A8X8XAT6-F1
#
_cell.length_a   1.000
_cell.length_b   1.000
_cell.length_c   1.000
_cell.angle_alpha   90.00
_cell.angle_beta   90.00
_cell.angle_gamma   90.00
#
_symmetry.space_group_name_H-M   'P 1'
#
loop_
_entity.id
_entity.type
_entity.pdbx_description
1 polymer ?
#
loop_
_entity_poly.entity_id
_entity_poly.type
_entity_poly.pdbx_seq_one_letter_code
_entity_poly.pdbx_strand_id
1 'polypeptide(L)'
;MGKNDSGKSTFAKALAGHPDYEVTGGSVMYKGFDLREMESEERATVGLFMSFQSSVEIPGVSNIDFLNMAYNARRREHGLPELGPIEFYGYVAPKLELINMKTDFLNRYVNEVDR
;
A
#
# COMPACT_ATOMS: atom_id res chain seq x y z
N MET A 1 -16.09 -7.24 14.56
CA MET A 1 -16.93 -6.09 14.14
C MET A 1 -17.54 -5.44 15.38
N GLY A 2 -17.66 -4.12 15.42
CA GLY A 2 -18.25 -3.36 16.55
C GLY A 2 -19.02 -2.15 16.02
N LYS A 3 -19.91 -1.55 16.83
CA LYS A 3 -20.74 -0.39 16.44
C LYS A 3 -19.88 0.77 15.89
N ASN A 4 -20.44 1.64 15.06
CA ASN A 4 -19.77 2.88 14.68
C ASN A 4 -19.32 3.65 15.93
N ASP A 5 -18.22 4.38 15.82
CA ASP A 5 -17.56 5.09 16.92
C ASP A 5 -16.98 4.24 18.05
N SER A 6 -16.96 2.91 17.91
CA SER A 6 -16.29 2.02 18.87
C SER A 6 -14.75 2.03 18.77
N GLY A 7 -14.14 3.05 18.17
CA GLY A 7 -12.68 3.20 18.03
C GLY A 7 -11.98 2.34 16.96
N LYS A 8 -12.71 1.57 16.14
CA LYS A 8 -12.11 0.69 15.11
C LYS A 8 -11.24 1.45 14.10
N SER A 9 -11.77 2.55 13.56
CA SER A 9 -11.04 3.38 12.59
C SER A 9 -9.87 4.09 13.26
N THR A 10 -10.03 4.56 14.50
CA THR A 10 -8.95 5.12 15.32
C THR A 10 -7.83 4.11 15.51
N PHE A 11 -8.16 2.86 15.85
CA PHE A 11 -7.19 1.78 16.01
C PHE A 11 -6.45 1.48 14.71
N ALA A 12 -7.15 1.38 13.58
CA ALA A 12 -6.54 1.17 12.28
C ALA A 12 -5.58 2.33 11.90
N LYS A 13 -5.97 3.59 12.15
CA LYS A 13 -5.12 4.77 11.91
C LYS A 13 -3.89 4.82 12.82
N ALA A 14 -4.04 4.47 14.10
CA ALA A 14 -2.92 4.39 15.04
C ALA A 14 -1.92 3.29 14.63
N LEU A 15 -2.41 2.10 14.23
CA LEU A 15 -1.58 1.04 13.66
C LEU A 15 -0.87 1.48 12.38
N ALA A 16 -1.55 2.26 11.56
CA ALA A 16 -1.00 2.79 10.32
C ALA A 16 0.07 3.88 10.52
N GLY A 17 0.20 4.44 11.73
CA GLY A 17 1.13 5.54 12.00
C GLY A 17 0.60 6.89 11.50
N HIS A 18 -0.72 7.05 11.42
CA HIS A 18 -1.35 8.29 10.94
C HIS A 18 -1.01 9.47 11.86
N PRO A 19 -0.54 10.62 11.33
CA PRO A 19 -0.05 11.74 12.13
C PRO A 19 -1.09 12.36 13.07
N ASP A 20 -2.38 12.29 12.73
CA ASP A 20 -3.48 12.72 13.61
C ASP A 20 -3.60 11.97 14.96
N TYR A 21 -2.85 10.88 15.17
CA TYR A 21 -2.96 10.05 16.37
C TYR A 21 -1.61 9.77 17.02
N GLU A 22 -1.55 9.96 18.33
CA GLU A 22 -0.42 9.60 19.18
C GLU A 22 -0.78 8.38 20.04
N VAL A 23 0.11 7.39 20.09
CA VAL A 23 -0.06 6.19 20.94
C VAL A 23 0.49 6.51 22.33
N THR A 24 -0.40 6.68 23.31
CA THR A 24 -0.02 7.10 24.68
C THR A 24 0.45 5.97 25.59
N GLY A 25 0.28 4.70 25.20
CA GLY A 25 0.70 3.54 26.00
C GLY A 25 0.42 2.20 25.33
N GLY A 26 0.89 1.12 25.96
CA GLY A 26 0.86 -0.24 25.41
C GLY A 26 1.97 -0.50 24.40
N SER A 27 1.95 -1.65 23.72
CA SER A 27 2.91 -2.00 22.67
C SER A 27 2.22 -2.69 21.49
N VAL A 28 2.82 -2.59 20.30
CA VAL A 28 2.28 -3.20 19.08
C VAL A 28 3.38 -4.02 18.42
N MET A 29 3.42 -5.31 18.72
CA MET A 29 4.44 -6.21 18.19
C MET A 29 3.99 -6.86 16.88
N TYR A 30 4.82 -6.79 15.83
CA TYR A 30 4.61 -7.48 14.58
C TYR A 30 5.93 -8.06 14.05
N LYS A 31 5.99 -9.38 13.86
CA LYS A 31 7.21 -10.10 13.42
C LYS A 31 8.47 -9.75 14.21
N GLY A 32 8.34 -9.47 15.50
CA GLY A 32 9.46 -9.13 16.39
C GLY A 32 9.81 -7.64 16.44
N PHE A 33 9.14 -6.79 15.66
CA PHE A 33 9.31 -5.33 15.69
C PHE A 33 8.20 -4.67 16.50
N ASP A 34 8.51 -3.64 17.29
CA ASP A 34 7.51 -2.75 17.88
C ASP A 34 7.16 -1.67 16.84
N LEU A 35 5.94 -1.73 16.30
CA LEU A 35 5.50 -0.81 15.25
C LEU A 35 5.45 0.65 15.72
N ARG A 36 5.41 0.91 17.03
CA ARG A 36 5.37 2.28 17.55
C ARG A 36 6.65 3.06 17.30
N GLU A 37 7.78 2.36 17.18
CA GLU A 37 9.10 2.94 16.94
C GLU A 37 9.39 3.12 15.45
N MET A 38 8.40 2.81 14.60
CA MET A 38 8.54 2.77 13.15
C MET A 38 7.68 3.84 12.47
N GLU A 39 8.23 4.44 11.43
CA GLU A 39 7.51 5.29 10.50
C GLU A 39 6.55 4.47 9.62
N SER A 40 5.54 5.13 9.06
CA SER A 40 4.49 4.47 8.27
C SER A 40 5.04 3.61 7.11
N GLU A 41 6.09 4.10 6.45
CA GLU A 41 6.77 3.38 5.35
C GLU A 41 7.46 2.10 5.84
N GLU A 42 8.18 2.17 6.96
CA GLU A 42 8.87 1.03 7.55
C GLU A 42 7.86 -0.05 7.97
N ARG A 43 6.72 0.35 8.53
CA ARG A 43 5.60 -0.56 8.86
C ARG A 43 5.11 -1.29 7.61
N ALA A 44 4.96 -0.58 6.50
CA ALA A 44 4.54 -1.16 5.23
C ALA A 44 5.55 -2.21 4.72
N THR A 45 6.84 -1.89 4.79
CA THR A 45 7.93 -2.78 4.38
C THR A 45 7.96 -4.08 5.17
N VAL A 46 7.82 -4.04 6.51
CA VAL A 46 7.82 -5.28 7.32
C VAL A 46 6.59 -6.16 7.07
N GLY A 47 5.57 -5.61 6.39
CA GLY A 47 4.45 -6.35 5.83
C GLY A 47 3.07 -5.87 6.28
N LEU A 48 2.97 -4.69 6.92
CA LEU A 48 1.68 -4.11 7.25
C LEU A 48 1.07 -3.45 6.01
N PHE A 49 0.11 -4.13 5.37
CA PHE A 49 -0.60 -3.54 4.23
C PHE A 49 -1.58 -2.48 4.70
N MET A 50 -1.53 -1.31 4.06
CA MET A 50 -2.42 -0.18 4.34
C MET A 50 -3.08 0.28 3.04
N SER A 51 -4.40 0.46 3.08
CA SER A 51 -5.16 1.05 1.98
C SER A 51 -5.97 2.22 2.50
N PHE A 52 -5.91 3.34 1.78
CA PHE A 52 -6.66 4.54 2.12
C PHE A 52 -8.01 4.51 1.41
N GLN A 53 -9.08 4.88 2.13
CA GLN A 53 -10.46 4.87 1.61
C GLN A 53 -10.78 6.06 0.70
N SER A 54 -9.92 7.09 0.67
CA SER A 54 -10.14 8.32 -0.10
C SER A 54 -8.84 8.67 -0.81
N SER A 55 -8.85 8.53 -2.13
CA SER A 55 -7.65 8.59 -2.95
C SER A 55 -7.86 9.68 -4.00
N VAL A 56 -6.89 10.59 -4.13
CA VAL A 56 -6.93 11.68 -5.11
C VAL A 56 -6.53 11.12 -6.47
N GLU A 57 -7.24 11.49 -7.53
CA GLU A 57 -6.83 11.18 -8.90
C GLU A 57 -5.46 11.82 -9.19
N ILE A 58 -4.56 11.06 -9.82
CA ILE A 58 -3.23 11.54 -10.22
C ILE A 58 -3.13 11.47 -11.75
N PRO A 59 -3.58 12.51 -12.47
CA PRO A 59 -3.51 12.53 -13.93
C PRO A 59 -2.08 12.42 -14.43
N GLY A 60 -1.88 11.68 -15.52
CA GLY A 60 -0.57 11.50 -16.14
C GLY A 60 0.33 10.47 -15.45
N VAL A 61 -0.12 9.86 -14.35
CA VAL A 61 0.56 8.71 -13.72
C VAL A 61 -0.28 7.47 -13.97
N SER A 62 0.21 6.59 -14.83
CA SER A 62 -0.46 5.32 -15.12
C SER A 62 -0.36 4.35 -13.94
N ASN A 63 -1.33 3.43 -13.83
CA ASN A 63 -1.27 2.37 -12.82
C ASN A 63 -0.03 1.48 -13.00
N ILE A 64 0.40 1.18 -14.23
CA ILE A 64 1.58 0.35 -14.45
C ILE A 64 2.86 1.01 -13.93
N ASP A 65 3.04 2.31 -14.19
CA ASP A 65 4.23 3.04 -13.73
C ASP A 65 4.21 3.15 -12.20
N PHE A 66 3.06 3.51 -11.63
CA PHE A 66 2.90 3.62 -10.18
C PHE A 66 3.18 2.29 -9.47
N LEU A 67 2.58 1.19 -9.95
CA LEU A 67 2.78 -0.14 -9.37
C LEU A 67 4.22 -0.63 -9.54
N ASN A 68 4.88 -0.34 -10.68
CA ASN A 68 6.28 -0.70 -10.90
C ASN A 68 7.19 0.03 -9.89
N MET A 69 7.01 1.35 -9.74
CA MET A 69 7.77 2.14 -8.77
C MET A 69 7.56 1.63 -7.33
N ALA A 70 6.31 1.39 -6.93
CA ALA A 70 6.00 0.89 -5.59
C ALA A 70 6.60 -0.50 -5.35
N TYR A 71 6.56 -1.38 -6.35
CA TYR A 71 7.16 -2.70 -6.28
C TYR A 71 8.69 -2.63 -6.16
N ASN A 72 9.34 -1.78 -6.95
CA ASN A 72 10.79 -1.58 -6.90
C ASN A 72 11.26 -0.92 -5.61
N ALA A 73 10.49 0.02 -5.04
CA ALA A 73 10.78 0.58 -3.72
C ALA A 73 10.89 -0.51 -2.65
N ARG A 74 9.93 -1.44 -2.63
CA ARG A 74 9.98 -2.60 -1.73
C ARG A 74 11.15 -3.53 -2.03
N ARG A 75 11.51 -3.72 -3.30
CA ARG A 75 12.65 -4.58 -3.68
C ARG A 75 13.98 -4.00 -3.22
N ARG A 76 14.19 -2.69 -3.38
CA ARG A 76 15.39 -1.99 -2.86
C ARG A 76 15.57 -2.24 -1.38
N GLU A 77 14.49 -2.11 -0.61
CA GLU A 77 14.52 -2.31 0.85
C GLU A 77 14.83 -3.76 1.25
N HIS A 78 14.51 -4.73 0.40
CA HIS A 78 14.87 -6.13 0.58
C HIS A 78 16.19 -6.55 -0.11
N GLY A 79 16.96 -5.60 -0.67
CA GLY A 79 18.20 -5.90 -1.40
C GLY A 79 18.00 -6.72 -2.68
N LEU A 80 16.80 -6.68 -3.27
CA LEU A 80 16.45 -7.39 -4.49
C LEU A 80 16.65 -6.48 -5.73
N PRO A 81 17.07 -7.04 -6.87
CA PRO A 81 17.27 -6.24 -8.09
C PRO A 81 15.94 -5.66 -8.59
N GLU A 82 15.90 -4.41 -9.03
CA GLU A 82 14.69 -3.81 -9.59
C GLU A 82 14.22 -4.52 -10.87
N LEU A 83 12.92 -4.45 -11.16
CA LEU A 83 12.37 -4.90 -12.43
C LEU A 83 12.26 -3.73 -13.40
N GLY A 84 12.71 -3.94 -14.63
CA GLY A 84 12.42 -3.05 -15.74
C GLY A 84 10.93 -3.10 -16.14
N PRO A 85 10.43 -2.13 -16.92
CA PRO A 85 9.01 -2.08 -17.30
C PRO A 85 8.47 -3.37 -17.95
N ILE A 86 9.26 -4.00 -18.82
CA ILE A 86 8.87 -5.24 -19.51
C ILE A 86 8.79 -6.41 -18.52
N GLU A 87 9.78 -6.53 -17.64
CA GLU A 87 9.82 -7.59 -16.61
C GLU A 87 8.66 -7.41 -15.62
N PHE A 88 8.39 -6.17 -15.23
CA PHE A 88 7.27 -5.85 -14.35
C PHE A 88 5.92 -6.16 -14.99
N TYR A 89 5.74 -5.85 -16.28
CA TYR A 89 4.54 -6.23 -17.01
C TYR A 89 4.31 -7.75 -16.98
N GLY A 90 5.37 -8.53 -17.27
CA GLY A 90 5.34 -9.99 -17.16
C GLY A 90 5.02 -10.50 -15.74
N TYR A 91 5.41 -9.76 -14.71
CA TYR A 91 5.10 -10.06 -13.32
C TYR A 91 3.66 -9.72 -12.92
N VAL A 92 3.11 -8.59 -13.38
CA VAL A 92 1.80 -8.07 -12.93
C VAL A 92 0.64 -8.61 -13.75
N ALA A 93 0.81 -8.84 -15.05
CA ALA A 93 -0.28 -9.28 -15.94
C ALA A 93 -0.95 -10.59 -15.47
N PRO A 94 -0.21 -11.66 -15.10
CA PRO A 94 -0.84 -12.88 -14.57
C PRO A 94 -1.61 -12.65 -13.27
N LYS A 95 -1.26 -11.65 -12.46
CA LYS A 95 -1.96 -11.35 -11.21
C LYS A 95 -3.31 -10.68 -11.44
N LEU A 96 -3.43 -9.89 -12.49
CA LEU A 96 -4.71 -9.28 -12.89
C LEU A 96 -5.71 -10.37 -13.30
N GLU A 97 -5.27 -11.41 -13.99
CA GLU A 97 -6.10 -12.56 -14.36
C GLU A 97 -6.66 -13.28 -13.12
N LEU A 98 -5.83 -13.49 -12.07
CA LEU A 98 -6.26 -14.12 -10.82
C LEU A 98 -7.40 -13.39 -10.11
N ILE A 99 -7.50 -12.07 -10.31
CA ILE A 99 -8.54 -11.22 -9.72
C ILE A 99 -9.60 -10.78 -10.74
N ASN A 100 -9.63 -11.41 -11.91
CA ASN A 100 -10.56 -11.11 -13.01
C ASN A 100 -10.55 -9.63 -13.45
N MET A 101 -9.38 -9.00 -13.47
CA MET A 101 -9.19 -7.61 -13.87
C MET A 101 -8.59 -7.54 -15.27
N LYS A 102 -9.13 -6.66 -16.13
CA LYS A 102 -8.61 -6.46 -17.49
C LYS A 102 -7.28 -5.72 -17.47
N THR A 103 -6.39 -6.05 -18.39
CA THR A 103 -5.08 -5.37 -18.53
C THR A 103 -5.20 -3.89 -18.86
N ASP A 104 -6.30 -3.45 -19.49
CA ASP A 104 -6.58 -2.02 -19.74
C ASP A 104 -6.53 -1.17 -18.45
N PHE A 105 -6.79 -1.78 -17.29
CA PHE A 105 -6.65 -1.14 -15.99
C PHE A 105 -5.26 -0.54 -15.77
N LEU A 106 -4.20 -1.19 -16.26
CA LEU A 106 -2.81 -0.76 -16.10
C LEU A 106 -2.52 0.57 -16.79
N ASN A 107 -3.26 0.88 -17.85
CA ASN A 107 -3.07 2.10 -18.63
C ASN A 107 -3.87 3.30 -18.08
N ARG A 108 -4.84 3.04 -17.21
CA ARG A 108 -5.62 4.10 -16.54
C ARG A 108 -4.74 4.92 -15.62
N TYR A 109 -5.11 6.17 -15.40
CA TYR A 109 -4.45 6.99 -14.41
C TYR A 109 -4.81 6.52 -12.99
N VAL A 110 -3.90 6.78 -12.06
CA VAL A 110 -4.08 6.38 -10.66
C VAL A 110 -5.33 7.07 -10.10
N ASN A 111 -6.26 6.25 -9.60
CA ASN A 111 -7.58 6.66 -9.09
C ASN A 111 -8.48 7.39 -10.11
N GLU A 112 -8.25 7.22 -11.40
CA GLU A 112 -9.15 7.73 -12.44
C GLU A 112 -10.56 7.17 -12.26
N VAL A 113 -11.55 8.06 -12.15
CA VAL A 113 -12.96 7.69 -12.05
C VAL A 113 -13.53 7.62 -13.46
N ASP A 114 -14.08 6.45 -13.82
CA ASP A 114 -14.83 6.32 -15.08
C ASP A 114 -16.04 7.27 -15.00
N ARG A 115 -16.03 8.34 -15.80
CA ARG A 115 -17.14 9.29 -15.91
C ARG A 115 -18.22 8.79 -16.86
#